data_AF-A0A2P6WAJ5-F1
#
_entry.id   AF-A0A2P6WAJ5-F1
#
_cell.length_a   1.000
_cell.length_b   1.000
_cell.length_c   1.000
_cell.angle_alpha   90.00
_cell.angle_beta   90.00
_cell.angle_gamma   90.00
#
_symmetry.space_group_name_H-M   'P 1'
#
loop_
_entity.id
_entity.type
_entity.pdbx_description
1 polymer ?
#
loop_
_entity_poly.entity_id
_entity_poly.type
_entity_poly.pdbx_seq_one_letter_code
_entity_poly.pdbx_strand_id
1 'polypeptide(L)'
;MKSTVAEKRIEEDQLDPLLEKLRLKLLQSNVSLEAAEEINEKLREEILGEEVKRGSVEDRVNQAMKDALLELLDDNYDIDAEIENAEEPPVVFMMGFNGAGKTTTAAKLAYTLQEKNREVVLGAGDTFRAASIEQLKEH
;
A
#
# COMPACT_ATOMS: atom_id res chain seq x y z
N MET A 1 -36.18 -27.01 -11.19
CA MET A 1 -36.10 -26.69 -9.75
C MET A 1 -35.46 -25.31 -9.64
N LYS A 2 -36.25 -24.23 -9.57
CA LYS A 2 -35.70 -22.87 -9.38
C LYS A 2 -35.39 -22.72 -7.90
N SER A 3 -34.11 -22.75 -7.54
CA SER A 3 -33.65 -22.35 -6.21
C SER A 3 -33.85 -20.83 -6.14
N THR A 4 -34.89 -20.40 -5.44
CA THR A 4 -35.07 -18.98 -5.09
C THR A 4 -34.02 -18.66 -4.05
N VAL A 5 -32.85 -18.21 -4.47
CA VAL A 5 -31.84 -17.68 -3.54
C VAL A 5 -32.46 -16.42 -2.95
N ALA A 6 -32.75 -16.44 -1.65
CA ALA A 6 -33.29 -15.28 -0.97
C ALA A 6 -32.18 -14.23 -0.87
N GLU A 7 -32.36 -13.11 -1.56
CA GLU A 7 -31.50 -11.94 -1.49
C GLU A 7 -31.88 -11.07 -0.28
N LYS A 8 -30.91 -10.32 0.23
CA LYS A 8 -31.04 -9.37 1.33
C LYS A 8 -30.28 -8.11 0.94
N ARG A 9 -30.92 -6.97 1.10
CA ARG A 9 -30.30 -5.66 0.94
C ARG A 9 -29.39 -5.35 2.12
N ILE A 10 -28.21 -4.78 1.86
CA ILE A 10 -27.33 -4.26 2.91
C ILE A 10 -27.91 -2.93 3.41
N GLU A 11 -28.27 -2.90 4.69
CA GLU A 11 -28.83 -1.74 5.38
C GLU A 11 -27.79 -1.15 6.37
N GLU A 12 -27.96 0.12 6.77
CA GLU A 12 -27.03 0.84 7.64
C GLU A 12 -26.79 0.12 8.99
N ASP A 13 -27.84 -0.44 9.60
CA ASP A 13 -27.78 -1.12 10.90
C ASP A 13 -26.86 -2.35 10.90
N GLN A 14 -26.69 -2.98 9.72
CA GLN A 14 -25.78 -4.11 9.53
C GLN A 14 -24.36 -3.66 9.19
N LEU A 15 -24.24 -2.56 8.44
CA LEU A 15 -22.99 -2.09 7.88
C LEU A 15 -22.16 -1.28 8.89
N ASP A 16 -22.80 -0.38 9.63
CA ASP A 16 -22.11 0.53 10.55
C ASP A 16 -21.26 -0.19 11.62
N PRO A 17 -21.73 -1.28 12.27
CA PRO A 17 -20.90 -2.01 13.22
C PRO A 17 -19.66 -2.64 12.59
N LEU A 18 -19.74 -3.03 11.31
CA LEU A 18 -18.62 -3.62 10.57
C LEU A 18 -17.61 -2.55 10.17
N LEU A 19 -18.07 -1.39 9.70
CA LEU A 19 -17.22 -0.25 9.38
C LEU A 19 -16.52 0.32 10.62
N GLU A 20 -17.20 0.37 11.77
CA GLU A 20 -16.57 0.82 13.02
C GLU A 20 -15.47 -0.16 13.48
N LYS A 21 -15.75 -1.47 13.38
CA LYS A 21 -14.74 -2.52 13.66
C LYS A 21 -13.54 -2.41 12.73
N LEU A 22 -13.76 -2.08 11.45
CA LEU A 22 -12.69 -1.84 10.48
C LEU A 22 -11.86 -0.62 10.86
N ARG A 23 -12.50 0.52 11.14
CA ARG A 23 -11.83 1.76 11.56
C ARG A 23 -10.87 1.53 12.73
N LEU A 24 -11.34 0.85 13.77
CA LEU A 24 -10.53 0.54 14.95
C LEU A 24 -9.32 -0.34 14.60
N LYS A 25 -9.49 -1.33 13.71
CA LYS A 25 -8.38 -2.17 13.25
C LYS A 25 -7.35 -1.38 12.43
N LEU A 26 -7.80 -0.47 11.56
CA LEU A 26 -6.91 0.40 10.77
C LEU A 26 -6.08 1.29 11.69
N LEU A 27 -6.72 1.94 12.67
CA LEU A 27 -6.05 2.76 13.68
C LEU A 27 -5.01 1.94 14.50
N GLN A 28 -5.38 0.73 14.92
CA GLN A 28 -4.45 -0.19 15.61
C GLN A 28 -3.26 -0.62 14.74
N SER A 29 -3.41 -0.54 13.42
CA SER A 29 -2.39 -0.88 12.43
C SER A 29 -1.57 0.34 11.96
N ASN A 30 -1.61 1.45 12.71
CA ASN A 30 -0.94 2.72 12.40
C ASN A 30 -1.42 3.43 11.12
N VAL A 31 -2.65 3.17 10.69
CA VAL A 31 -3.32 4.01 9.67
C VAL A 31 -3.83 5.28 10.35
N SER A 32 -3.72 6.44 9.67
CA SER A 32 -4.24 7.69 10.21
C SER A 32 -5.76 7.67 10.32
N LEU A 33 -6.33 8.47 11.24
CA LEU A 33 -7.78 8.60 11.38
C LEU A 33 -8.43 9.05 10.07
N GLU A 34 -7.85 10.05 9.42
CA GLU A 34 -8.32 10.58 8.13
C GLU A 34 -8.38 9.51 7.05
N ALA A 35 -7.31 8.72 6.86
CA ALA A 35 -7.30 7.64 5.87
C ALA A 35 -8.28 6.52 6.23
N ALA A 36 -8.42 6.18 7.53
CA ALA A 36 -9.38 5.18 7.96
C ALA A 36 -10.83 5.62 7.75
N GLU A 37 -11.14 6.91 7.95
CA GLU A 37 -12.45 7.48 7.68
C GLU A 37 -12.74 7.53 6.17
N GLU A 38 -11.75 7.89 5.34
CA GLU A 38 -11.88 7.88 3.88
C GLU A 38 -12.16 6.46 3.34
N ILE A 39 -11.44 5.44 3.82
CA ILE A 39 -11.69 4.04 3.44
C ILE A 39 -13.11 3.62 3.83
N ASN A 40 -13.56 3.97 5.04
CA ASN A 40 -14.90 3.62 5.50
C ASN A 40 -16.00 4.27 4.67
N GLU A 41 -15.83 5.54 4.29
CA GLU A 41 -16.82 6.25 3.48
C GLU A 41 -16.91 5.67 2.07
N LYS A 42 -15.77 5.40 1.43
CA LYS A 42 -15.73 4.69 0.13
C LYS A 42 -16.45 3.35 0.20
N LEU A 43 -16.19 2.56 1.24
CA LEU A 43 -16.86 1.27 1.44
C LEU A 43 -18.36 1.42 1.65
N ARG A 44 -18.79 2.43 2.42
CA ARG A 44 -20.21 2.72 2.62
C ARG A 44 -20.89 3.04 1.29
N GLU A 45 -20.31 3.94 0.50
CA GLU A 45 -20.85 4.33 -0.81
C GLU A 45 -20.92 3.15 -1.79
N GLU A 46 -19.95 2.24 -1.75
CA GLU A 46 -19.88 1.10 -2.67
C GLU A 46 -20.95 0.03 -2.38
N ILE A 47 -21.19 -0.31 -1.11
CA ILE A 47 -21.96 -1.51 -0.75
C ILE A 47 -23.30 -1.24 -0.07
N LEU A 48 -23.55 -0.02 0.39
CA LEU A 48 -24.84 0.31 1.00
C LEU A 48 -25.96 0.16 -0.02
N GLY A 49 -26.99 -0.60 0.35
CA GLY A 49 -28.12 -0.84 -0.52
C GLY A 49 -27.90 -1.91 -1.60
N GLU A 50 -26.74 -2.57 -1.64
CA GLU A 50 -26.47 -3.70 -2.53
C GLU A 50 -27.32 -4.93 -2.14
N GLU A 51 -27.81 -5.67 -3.13
CA GLU A 51 -28.52 -6.93 -2.92
C GLU A 51 -27.53 -8.10 -2.91
N VAL A 52 -27.41 -8.75 -1.76
CA VAL A 52 -26.53 -9.91 -1.57
C VAL A 52 -27.31 -11.14 -1.17
N LYS A 53 -26.74 -12.33 -1.36
CA LYS A 53 -27.34 -13.57 -0.86
C LYS A 53 -27.49 -13.51 0.65
N ARG A 54 -28.62 -14.01 1.18
CA ARG A 54 -28.81 -14.13 2.64
C ARG A 54 -27.64 -14.90 3.26
N GLY A 55 -27.02 -14.30 4.27
CA GLY A 55 -25.85 -14.85 4.97
C GLY A 55 -24.50 -14.39 4.40
N SER A 56 -24.46 -13.71 3.25
CA SER A 56 -23.22 -13.27 2.59
C SER A 56 -22.87 -11.79 2.79
N VAL A 57 -23.59 -11.08 3.68
CA VAL A 57 -23.35 -9.65 3.94
C VAL A 57 -21.92 -9.44 4.47
N GLU A 58 -21.49 -10.21 5.47
CA GLU A 58 -20.15 -10.08 6.05
C GLU A 58 -19.05 -10.42 5.03
N ASP A 59 -19.26 -11.45 4.20
CA ASP A 59 -18.34 -11.81 3.12
C ASP A 59 -18.21 -10.70 2.08
N ARG A 60 -19.34 -10.09 1.67
CA ARG A 60 -19.33 -8.97 0.71
C ARG A 60 -18.62 -7.75 1.29
N VAL A 61 -18.86 -7.41 2.55
CA VAL A 61 -18.18 -6.30 3.24
C VAL A 61 -16.67 -6.55 3.33
N ASN A 62 -16.24 -7.77 3.68
CA ASN A 62 -14.83 -8.12 3.70
C ASN A 62 -14.17 -8.06 2.31
N GLN A 63 -14.90 -8.48 1.27
CA GLN A 63 -14.41 -8.40 -0.10
C GLN A 63 -14.27 -6.94 -0.56
N ALA A 64 -15.30 -6.11 -0.32
CA ALA A 64 -15.26 -4.68 -0.60
C ALA A 64 -14.07 -4.00 0.08
N MET A 65 -13.86 -4.29 1.38
CA MET A 65 -12.73 -3.80 2.15
C MET A 65 -11.39 -4.17 1.50
N LYS A 66 -11.25 -5.42 1.07
CA LYS A 66 -10.03 -5.88 0.40
C LYS A 66 -9.80 -5.11 -0.91
N ASP A 67 -10.85 -4.92 -1.68
CA ASP A 67 -10.78 -4.24 -2.98
C ASP A 67 -10.43 -2.75 -2.79
N ALA A 68 -11.06 -2.05 -1.85
CA ALA A 68 -10.73 -0.67 -1.51
C ALA A 68 -9.28 -0.51 -1.00
N LEU A 69 -8.77 -1.47 -0.21
CA LEU A 69 -7.37 -1.45 0.24
C LEU A 69 -6.40 -1.72 -0.91
N LEU A 70 -6.73 -2.63 -1.83
CA LEU A 70 -5.90 -2.90 -3.00
C LEU A 70 -5.85 -1.70 -3.94
N GLU A 71 -6.99 -1.05 -4.18
CA GLU A 71 -7.06 0.18 -4.97
C GLU A 71 -6.24 1.31 -4.34
N LEU A 72 -6.30 1.47 -3.01
CA LEU A 72 -5.52 2.49 -2.31
C LEU A 72 -4.00 2.23 -2.38
N LEU A 73 -3.59 0.95 -2.35
CA LEU A 73 -2.19 0.55 -2.34
C LEU A 73 -1.59 0.39 -3.73
N ASP A 74 -2.40 0.35 -4.78
CA ASP A 74 -1.95 0.25 -6.16
C ASP A 74 -1.59 1.64 -6.72
N ASP A 75 -0.32 2.02 -6.58
CA ASP A 75 0.19 3.28 -7.10
C ASP A 75 0.63 3.21 -8.57
N ASN A 76 0.51 2.03 -9.22
CA ASN A 76 1.01 1.74 -10.57
C ASN A 76 2.46 2.20 -10.81
N TYR A 77 3.26 2.37 -9.75
CA TYR A 77 4.62 2.89 -9.86
C TYR A 77 5.61 1.77 -10.20
N ASP A 78 6.20 1.85 -11.38
CA ASP A 78 7.21 0.90 -11.85
C ASP A 78 8.59 1.57 -11.92
N ILE A 79 9.38 1.34 -10.87
CA ILE A 79 10.74 1.88 -10.77
C ILE A 79 11.66 1.37 -11.89
N ASP A 80 11.44 0.16 -12.41
CA ASP A 80 12.27 -0.37 -13.50
C ASP A 80 11.99 0.40 -14.80
N ALA A 81 10.71 0.63 -15.09
CA ALA A 81 10.30 1.43 -16.23
C ALA A 81 10.79 2.89 -16.14
N GLU A 82 10.76 3.50 -14.95
CA GLU A 82 11.31 4.85 -14.72
C GLU A 82 12.82 4.91 -14.99
N ILE A 83 13.58 3.89 -14.54
CA ILE A 83 15.03 3.81 -14.79
C ILE A 83 15.32 3.60 -16.28
N GLU A 84 14.52 2.81 -17.00
CA GLU A 84 14.71 2.54 -18.42
C GLU A 84 14.40 3.72 -19.34
N ASN A 85 13.44 4.57 -18.95
CA ASN A 85 13.02 5.72 -19.75
C ASN A 85 13.77 7.01 -19.42
N ALA A 86 14.62 7.02 -18.38
CA ALA A 86 15.40 8.18 -17.97
C ALA A 86 16.62 8.46 -18.87
N GLU A 87 17.14 9.69 -18.81
CA GLU A 87 18.39 10.05 -19.49
C GLU A 87 19.59 9.28 -18.91
N GLU A 88 20.49 8.80 -19.78
CA GLU A 88 21.65 8.03 -19.34
C GLU A 88 22.82 8.93 -18.87
N PRO A 89 23.44 8.65 -17.70
CA PRO A 89 23.07 7.59 -16.77
C PRO A 89 21.88 7.99 -15.87
N PRO A 90 20.92 7.07 -15.61
CA PRO A 90 19.80 7.35 -14.73
C PRO A 90 20.29 7.62 -13.29
N VAL A 91 19.72 8.65 -12.64
CA VAL A 91 20.09 9.04 -11.27
C VAL A 91 18.92 8.84 -10.32
N VAL A 92 19.10 7.93 -9.35
CA VAL A 92 18.14 7.71 -8.25
C VAL A 92 18.66 8.41 -7.00
N PHE A 93 17.92 9.41 -6.52
CA PHE A 93 18.28 10.17 -5.31
C PHE A 93 17.44 9.75 -4.10
N MET A 94 18.10 9.28 -3.05
CA MET A 94 17.44 8.81 -1.82
C MET A 94 17.23 9.95 -0.82
N MET A 95 15.99 10.40 -0.66
CA MET A 95 15.60 11.44 0.30
C MET A 95 14.65 10.90 1.37
N GLY A 96 14.64 11.52 2.57
CA GLY A 96 13.75 11.13 3.68
C GLY A 96 14.35 11.46 5.05
N PHE A 97 13.57 11.25 6.11
CA PHE A 97 13.96 11.57 7.48
C PHE A 97 15.12 10.70 8.01
N ASN A 98 15.71 11.12 9.12
CA ASN A 98 16.75 10.36 9.82
C ASN A 98 16.19 9.02 10.32
N GLY A 99 16.92 7.94 10.08
CA GLY A 99 16.50 6.58 10.48
C GLY A 99 15.51 5.88 9.53
N ALA A 100 15.05 6.53 8.46
CA ALA A 100 14.09 5.95 7.49
C ALA A 100 14.67 4.84 6.58
N GLY A 101 15.91 4.39 6.81
CA GLY A 101 16.52 3.29 6.05
C GLY A 101 17.17 3.66 4.71
N LYS A 102 17.29 4.95 4.35
CA LYS A 102 17.82 5.44 3.05
C LYS A 102 19.06 4.68 2.54
N THR A 103 20.12 4.58 3.35
CA THR A 103 21.39 3.91 2.96
C THR A 103 21.18 2.42 2.69
N THR A 104 20.43 1.73 3.56
CA THR A 104 20.13 0.30 3.40
C THR A 104 19.22 0.05 2.20
N THR A 105 18.27 0.95 1.93
CA THR A 105 17.42 0.88 0.73
C THR A 105 18.21 1.12 -0.54
N ALA A 106 19.16 2.08 -0.54
CA ALA A 106 20.06 2.31 -1.68
C ALA A 106 20.89 1.06 -2.01
N ALA A 107 21.45 0.41 -0.98
CA ALA A 107 22.20 -0.83 -1.14
C ALA A 107 21.35 -1.96 -1.71
N LYS A 108 20.13 -2.17 -1.17
CA LYS A 108 19.20 -3.18 -1.68
C LYS A 108 18.80 -2.92 -3.14
N LEU A 109 18.50 -1.67 -3.49
CA LEU A 109 18.16 -1.30 -4.86
C LEU A 109 19.32 -1.55 -5.81
N ALA A 110 20.55 -1.18 -5.42
CA ALA A 110 21.74 -1.45 -6.21
C ALA A 110 21.95 -2.96 -6.43
N TYR A 111 21.81 -3.77 -5.38
CA TYR A 111 21.88 -5.24 -5.48
C TYR A 111 20.82 -5.79 -6.45
N THR A 112 19.56 -5.38 -6.33
CA THR A 112 18.48 -5.80 -7.24
C THR A 112 18.76 -5.42 -8.69
N LEU A 113 19.30 -4.23 -8.95
CA LEU A 113 19.67 -3.78 -10.31
C LEU A 113 20.87 -4.56 -10.86
N GLN A 114 21.85 -4.89 -10.02
CA GLN A 114 22.98 -5.73 -10.39
C GLN A 114 22.55 -7.17 -10.72
N GLU A 115 21.58 -7.75 -9.99
CA GLU A 115 20.97 -9.04 -10.35
C GLU A 115 20.29 -9.01 -11.72
N LYS A 116 19.84 -7.84 -12.16
CA LYS A 116 19.32 -7.58 -13.52
C LYS A 116 20.42 -7.22 -14.53
N ASN A 117 21.70 -7.44 -14.21
CA ASN A 117 22.88 -7.15 -15.04
C ASN A 117 23.06 -5.66 -15.40
N ARG A 118 22.56 -4.73 -14.56
CA ARG A 118 22.83 -3.29 -14.71
C ARG A 118 24.13 -2.92 -14.00
N GLU A 119 24.91 -2.02 -14.60
CA GLU A 119 26.05 -1.40 -13.92
C GLU A 119 25.54 -0.28 -12.98
N VAL A 120 25.95 -0.32 -11.71
CA VAL A 120 25.47 0.61 -10.68
C VAL A 120 26.65 1.23 -9.94
N VAL A 121 26.59 2.54 -9.74
CA VAL A 121 27.53 3.29 -8.91
C VAL A 121 26.78 3.89 -7.72
N LEU A 122 27.21 3.57 -6.50
CA LEU A 122 26.67 4.14 -5.27
C LEU A 122 27.41 5.43 -4.90
N GLY A 123 26.68 6.55 -4.90
CA GLY A 123 27.18 7.85 -4.46
C GLY A 123 26.98 8.08 -2.97
N ALA A 124 28.06 8.32 -2.22
CA ALA A 124 28.00 8.62 -0.79
C ALA A 124 27.60 10.10 -0.54
N GLY A 125 26.30 10.41 -0.66
CA GLY A 125 25.78 11.77 -0.49
C GLY A 125 25.56 12.23 0.96
N ASP A 126 25.56 11.32 1.94
CA ASP A 126 25.40 11.65 3.35
C ASP A 126 26.76 11.90 4.02
N THR A 127 27.14 13.19 4.06
CA THR A 127 28.43 13.66 4.60
C THR A 127 28.36 14.17 6.04
N PHE A 128 27.17 14.16 6.65
CA PHE A 128 26.96 14.73 7.99
C PHE A 128 26.89 13.64 9.07
N ARG A 129 26.24 12.51 8.80
CA ARG A 129 26.12 11.43 9.77
C ARG A 129 27.41 10.61 9.83
N ALA A 130 27.95 10.44 11.04
CA ALA A 130 29.15 9.64 11.26
C ALA A 130 28.98 8.21 10.72
N ALA A 131 30.04 7.66 10.13
CA ALA A 131 30.10 6.32 9.56
C ALA A 131 29.14 6.04 8.38
N SER A 132 28.44 7.04 7.83
CA SER A 132 27.55 6.83 6.68
C SER A 132 28.29 6.33 5.44
N ILE A 133 29.52 6.80 5.23
CA ILE A 133 30.36 6.39 4.11
C ILE A 133 30.83 4.94 4.31
N GLU A 134 31.27 4.60 5.52
CA GLU A 134 31.72 3.26 5.90
C GLU A 134 30.58 2.25 5.77
N GLN A 135 29.38 2.59 6.24
CA GLN A 135 28.20 1.74 6.09
C GLN A 135 27.89 1.42 4.62
N LEU A 136 28.01 2.41 3.73
CA LEU A 136 27.78 2.21 2.30
C LEU A 136 28.88 1.37 1.63
N LYS A 137 30.09 1.33 2.20
CA LYS A 137 31.21 0.49 1.70
C LYS A 137 31.11 -0.97 2.16
N GLU A 138 30.52 -1.22 3.32
CA GLU A 138 30.31 -2.58 3.83
C GLU A 138 29.11 -3.29 3.18
N HIS A 139 28.13 -2.52 2.74
CA HIS A 139 27.01 -3.00 1.91
C HIS A 139 27.49 -3.39 0.52
#